data_AF-A0A0F3RKH1-F1
#
_entry.id   AF-A0A0F3RKH1-F1
#
_cell.length_a   1.000
_cell.length_b   1.000
_cell.length_c   1.000
_cell.angle_alpha   90.00
_cell.angle_beta   90.00
_cell.angle_gamma   90.00
#
_symmetry.space_group_name_H-M   'P 1'
#
loop_
_entity.id
_entity.type
_entity.pdbx_description
1 polymer ?
#
loop_
_entity_poly.entity_id
_entity_poly.type
_entity_poly.pdbx_seq_one_letter_code
_entity_poly.pdbx_strand_id
1 'polypeptide(L)'
;MYQQNEEEDDNIRLIQEVVELIEHYQYSQARTLMLTRYHGEFTESVVQRAVPSMQKEKIDSLFEGFMSFCENVENCRNCSAYETFFDGYLITSEIQYCSRIALELFEQGKLFDPKTARVFLGGMDVVPLVTSIAAHHNILPHTDIMPLMDILIDYAINTNLKYQHRNNSTDEFEAAKMALCTQFLSIIGITANVGMDHGVEKRIVCILENSGNSKALLNFNKSEMNTLMFNLIHQDCTKSARLLFDRGLDINYTQPGCVATLLDVAIERNNICVAKLLLQHGVEMVDRHQSLFPEMKALCNTYQFFKNTGYFKDHKLIPDQVLEDSLEISSFITQDKSLRDSCWTALKSSVDSNALISQMAYEFRCDPSLLSYFIELTQSQLELLGNTGNTYD
;
A
#
# COMPACT_ATOMS: atom_id res chain seq x y z
N MET A 1 23.04 11.80 -56.01
CA MET A 1 21.67 12.35 -56.01
C MET A 1 20.67 11.41 -55.35
N TYR A 2 20.41 10.19 -55.85
CA TYR A 2 19.51 9.25 -55.17
C TYR A 2 19.98 8.83 -53.75
N GLN A 3 21.24 8.42 -53.59
CA GLN A 3 21.80 8.04 -52.27
C GLN A 3 21.88 9.21 -51.27
N GLN A 4 22.10 10.44 -51.75
CA GLN A 4 22.13 11.64 -50.90
C GLN A 4 20.74 12.03 -50.40
N ASN A 5 19.70 11.84 -51.22
CA ASN A 5 18.33 12.11 -50.81
C ASN A 5 17.80 11.07 -49.81
N GLU A 6 18.17 9.78 -49.95
CA GLU A 6 17.83 8.74 -48.97
C GLU A 6 18.50 8.97 -47.61
N GLU A 7 19.79 9.34 -47.62
CA GLU A 7 20.54 9.65 -46.38
C GLU A 7 20.02 10.92 -45.69
N GLU A 8 19.56 11.91 -46.45
CA GLU A 8 18.93 13.12 -45.89
C GLU A 8 17.54 12.82 -45.29
N ASP A 9 16.72 12.00 -45.95
CA ASP A 9 15.41 11.58 -45.45
C ASP A 9 15.51 10.72 -44.18
N ASP A 10 16.51 9.82 -44.11
CA ASP A 10 16.76 9.00 -42.93
C ASP A 10 17.25 9.84 -41.73
N ASN A 11 18.09 10.85 -41.97
CA ASN A 11 18.50 11.80 -40.93
C ASN A 11 17.32 12.64 -40.42
N ILE A 12 16.40 13.05 -41.29
CA ILE A 12 15.19 13.78 -40.88
C ILE A 12 14.31 12.92 -39.98
N ARG A 13 14.10 11.65 -40.34
CA ARG A 13 13.33 10.71 -39.51
C ARG A 13 13.96 10.47 -38.14
N LEU A 14 15.28 10.32 -38.10
CA LEU A 14 16.00 10.16 -36.83
C LEU A 14 15.84 11.39 -35.93
N ILE A 15 15.88 12.60 -36.50
CA ILE A 15 15.67 13.83 -35.74
C ILE A 15 14.22 13.94 -35.25
N GLN A 16 13.23 13.51 -36.03
CA GLN A 16 11.84 13.43 -35.57
C GLN A 16 11.71 12.49 -34.36
N GLU A 17 12.36 11.33 -34.41
CA GLU A 17 12.39 10.36 -33.29
C GLU A 17 13.07 10.96 -32.06
N VAL A 18 14.21 11.64 -32.23
CA VAL A 18 14.93 12.34 -31.14
C VAL A 18 14.05 13.43 -30.51
N VAL A 19 13.36 14.23 -31.32
CA VAL A 19 12.47 15.28 -30.82
C VAL A 19 11.29 14.67 -30.06
N GLU A 20 10.66 13.60 -30.57
CA GLU A 20 9.58 12.89 -29.85
C GLU A 20 10.07 12.39 -28.49
N LEU A 21 11.24 11.76 -28.44
CA LEU A 21 11.83 11.29 -27.18
C LEU A 21 12.05 12.44 -26.19
N ILE A 22 12.57 13.57 -26.65
CA ILE A 22 12.79 14.76 -25.81
C ILE A 22 11.47 15.34 -25.31
N GLU A 23 10.43 15.41 -26.15
CA GLU A 23 9.08 15.85 -25.73
C GLU A 23 8.50 14.99 -24.61
N HIS A 24 8.86 13.70 -24.57
CA HIS A 24 8.45 12.75 -23.56
C HIS A 24 9.50 12.51 -22.46
N TYR A 25 10.50 13.40 -22.33
CA TYR A 25 11.57 13.35 -21.33
C TYR A 25 12.45 12.09 -21.37
N GLN A 26 12.51 11.39 -22.50
CA GLN A 26 13.33 10.20 -22.73
C GLN A 26 14.75 10.56 -23.18
N TYR A 27 15.42 11.42 -22.41
CA TYR A 27 16.71 12.01 -22.78
C TYR A 27 17.86 10.99 -22.93
N SER A 28 17.90 9.94 -22.12
CA SER A 28 18.91 8.87 -22.23
C SER A 28 18.81 8.15 -23.58
N GLN A 29 17.57 7.83 -23.99
CA GLN A 29 17.30 7.21 -25.30
C GLN A 29 17.64 8.15 -26.44
N ALA A 30 17.21 9.42 -26.36
CA ALA A 30 17.53 10.45 -27.35
C ALA A 30 19.05 10.64 -27.52
N ARG A 31 19.79 10.73 -26.41
CA ARG A 31 21.25 10.83 -26.40
C ARG A 31 21.91 9.60 -27.02
N THR A 32 21.42 8.40 -26.70
CA THR A 32 21.93 7.16 -27.25
C THR A 32 21.73 7.08 -28.76
N LEU A 33 20.55 7.44 -29.27
CA LEU A 33 20.29 7.52 -30.71
C LEU A 33 21.21 8.52 -31.41
N MET A 34 21.37 9.70 -30.83
CA MET A 34 22.27 10.74 -31.35
C MET A 34 23.73 10.26 -31.44
N LEU A 35 24.24 9.58 -30.42
CA LEU A 35 25.63 9.10 -30.40
C LEU A 35 25.89 7.90 -31.31
N THR A 36 24.88 7.07 -31.56
CA THR A 36 25.07 5.78 -32.25
C THR A 36 24.63 5.81 -33.71
N ARG A 37 23.69 6.68 -34.09
CA ARG A 37 23.05 6.66 -35.41
C ARG A 37 23.11 7.99 -36.15
N TYR A 38 23.32 9.10 -35.46
CA TYR A 38 23.41 10.41 -36.10
C TYR A 38 24.86 10.78 -36.40
N HIS A 39 25.17 11.04 -37.66
CA HIS A 39 26.52 11.39 -38.12
C HIS A 39 26.63 12.83 -38.66
N GLY A 40 25.54 13.62 -38.57
CA GLY A 40 25.48 15.00 -39.05
C GLY A 40 25.69 16.05 -37.97
N GLU A 41 25.65 17.33 -38.36
CA GLU A 41 25.59 18.45 -37.43
C GLU A 41 24.14 18.72 -37.00
N PHE A 42 23.87 18.62 -35.71
CA PHE A 42 22.56 18.89 -35.15
C PHE A 42 22.34 20.40 -35.06
N THR A 43 21.77 20.99 -36.11
CA THR A 43 21.50 22.44 -36.19
C THR A 43 20.01 22.75 -36.10
N GLU A 44 19.68 23.95 -35.61
CA GLU A 44 18.32 24.46 -35.54
C GLU A 44 17.57 24.33 -36.88
N SER A 45 18.28 24.59 -38.00
CA SER A 45 17.72 24.50 -39.34
C SER A 45 17.27 23.08 -39.72
N VAL A 46 17.97 22.05 -39.23
CA VAL A 46 17.62 20.66 -39.50
C VAL A 46 16.44 20.23 -38.63
N VAL A 47 16.41 20.66 -37.36
CA VAL A 47 15.27 20.42 -36.45
C VAL A 47 14.00 21.07 -37.00
N GLN A 48 14.06 22.32 -37.45
CA GLN A 48 12.88 22.99 -38.02
C GLN A 48 12.38 22.33 -39.32
N ARG A 49 13.27 21.72 -40.11
CA ARG A 49 12.86 20.91 -41.27
C ARG A 49 12.20 19.60 -40.85
N ALA A 50 12.67 18.98 -39.78
CA ALA A 50 12.14 17.73 -39.25
C ALA A 50 10.77 17.91 -38.57
N VAL A 51 10.56 18.99 -37.83
CA VAL A 51 9.32 19.31 -37.11
C VAL A 51 8.80 20.72 -37.46
N PRO A 52 8.34 20.95 -38.71
CA PRO A 52 8.00 22.28 -39.20
C PRO A 52 6.76 22.90 -38.52
N SER A 53 5.92 22.09 -37.88
CA SER A 53 4.74 22.52 -37.13
C SER A 53 5.06 23.05 -35.74
N MET A 54 6.28 22.84 -35.23
CA MET A 54 6.67 23.25 -33.89
C MET A 54 7.22 24.68 -33.88
N GLN A 55 6.78 25.48 -32.91
CA GLN A 55 7.30 26.84 -32.72
C GLN A 55 8.72 26.81 -32.16
N LYS A 56 9.55 27.76 -32.57
CA LYS A 56 10.95 27.85 -32.16
C LYS A 56 11.11 27.93 -30.65
N GLU A 57 10.30 28.72 -29.97
CA GLU A 57 10.36 28.88 -28.51
C GLU A 57 10.09 27.56 -27.77
N LYS A 58 9.24 26.70 -28.35
CA LYS A 58 8.97 25.36 -27.82
C LYS A 58 10.18 24.43 -28.06
N ILE A 59 10.81 24.50 -29.23
CA ILE A 59 12.05 23.76 -29.54
C ILE A 59 13.13 24.15 -28.53
N ASP A 60 13.42 25.45 -28.39
CA ASP A 60 14.47 25.94 -27.49
C ASP A 60 14.27 25.45 -26.04
N SER A 61 13.03 25.52 -25.54
CA SER A 61 12.69 25.04 -24.19
C SER A 61 12.83 23.53 -24.04
N LEU A 62 12.52 22.73 -25.08
CA LEU A 62 12.69 21.27 -25.05
C LEU A 62 14.17 20.89 -24.99
N PHE A 63 15.00 21.57 -25.79
CA PHE A 63 16.43 21.30 -25.87
C PHE A 63 17.20 21.76 -24.63
N GLU A 64 16.76 22.81 -23.92
CA GLU A 64 17.40 23.25 -22.69
C GLU A 64 17.53 22.10 -21.66
N GLY A 65 16.43 21.39 -21.40
CA GLY A 65 16.42 20.25 -20.46
C GLY A 65 17.28 19.07 -20.94
N PHE A 66 17.20 18.75 -22.24
CA PHE A 66 18.01 17.69 -22.85
C PHE A 66 19.51 17.99 -22.82
N MET A 67 19.91 19.24 -23.10
CA MET A 67 21.30 19.66 -23.06
C MET A 67 21.85 19.65 -21.63
N SER A 68 21.06 20.10 -20.66
CA SER A 68 21.43 19.99 -19.24
C SER A 68 21.62 18.52 -18.82
N PHE A 69 20.73 17.62 -19.24
CA PHE A 69 20.93 16.18 -19.04
C PHE A 69 22.25 15.69 -19.65
N CYS A 70 22.53 16.03 -20.91
CA CYS A 70 23.74 15.61 -21.60
C CYS A 70 25.02 16.11 -20.90
N GLU A 71 25.02 17.37 -20.45
CA GLU A 71 26.12 17.95 -19.68
C GLU A 71 26.32 17.23 -18.34
N ASN A 72 25.24 16.94 -17.62
CA ASN A 72 25.29 16.19 -16.36
C ASN A 72 25.86 14.78 -16.55
N VAL A 73 25.44 14.08 -17.61
CA VAL A 73 25.96 12.75 -17.94
C VAL A 73 27.45 12.82 -18.26
N GLU A 74 27.90 13.83 -19.03
CA GLU A 74 29.33 13.99 -19.35
C GLU A 74 30.17 14.36 -18.12
N ASN A 75 29.63 15.19 -17.21
CA ASN A 75 30.26 15.48 -15.94
C ASN A 75 30.41 14.23 -15.07
N CYS A 76 29.37 13.37 -15.03
CA CYS A 76 29.45 12.08 -14.34
C CYS A 76 30.49 11.17 -14.99
N ARG A 77 30.51 11.06 -16.32
CA ARG A 77 31.47 10.24 -17.07
C ARG A 77 32.92 10.59 -16.77
N ASN A 78 33.20 11.88 -16.58
CA ASN A 78 34.54 12.38 -16.23
C ASN A 78 34.86 12.28 -14.72
N CYS A 79 33.92 11.77 -13.91
CA CYS A 79 34.11 11.54 -12.48
C CYS A 79 34.46 10.07 -12.23
N SER A 80 35.56 9.83 -11.49
CA SER A 80 36.00 8.47 -11.14
C SER A 80 34.96 7.66 -10.35
N ALA A 81 34.02 8.33 -9.67
CA ALA A 81 32.94 7.65 -8.94
C ALA A 81 31.91 6.96 -9.85
N TYR A 82 31.87 7.32 -11.14
CA TYR A 82 30.89 6.81 -12.11
C TYR A 82 31.54 6.08 -13.28
N GLU A 83 32.87 6.06 -13.38
CA GLU A 83 33.63 5.49 -14.51
C GLU A 83 33.16 4.08 -14.90
N THR A 84 32.85 3.23 -13.92
CA THR A 84 32.41 1.84 -14.16
C THR A 84 31.04 1.72 -14.83
N PHE A 85 30.25 2.79 -14.88
CA PHE A 85 28.93 2.81 -15.52
C PHE A 85 28.98 3.25 -16.99
N PHE A 86 30.17 3.49 -17.54
CA PHE A 86 30.33 3.95 -18.91
C PHE A 86 31.23 3.03 -19.74
N ASP A 87 30.89 2.88 -21.02
CA ASP A 87 31.76 2.34 -22.06
C ASP A 87 31.84 3.37 -23.18
N GLY A 88 33.00 4.02 -23.30
CA GLY A 88 33.14 5.22 -24.09
C GLY A 88 32.13 6.28 -23.64
N TYR A 89 31.22 6.69 -24.52
CA TYR A 89 30.20 7.72 -24.25
C TYR A 89 28.85 7.14 -23.79
N LEU A 90 28.69 5.81 -23.78
CA LEU A 90 27.42 5.14 -23.50
C LEU A 90 27.35 4.71 -22.04
N ILE A 91 26.15 4.76 -21.46
CA ILE A 91 25.86 4.23 -20.12
C ILE A 91 25.67 2.72 -20.26
N THR A 92 26.46 1.92 -19.54
CA THR A 92 26.45 0.45 -19.60
C THR A 92 25.41 -0.16 -18.67
N SER A 93 25.08 0.52 -17.57
CA SER A 93 24.07 0.09 -16.60
C SER A 93 23.22 1.27 -16.15
N GLU A 94 22.12 1.53 -16.87
CA GLU A 94 21.19 2.61 -16.51
C GLU A 94 20.63 2.43 -15.09
N ILE A 95 20.35 1.19 -14.67
CA ILE A 95 19.82 0.89 -13.32
C ILE A 95 20.80 1.34 -12.23
N GLN A 96 22.07 0.94 -12.34
CA GLN A 96 23.08 1.28 -11.32
C GLN A 96 23.43 2.76 -11.36
N TYR A 97 23.59 3.33 -12.56
CA TYR A 97 23.84 4.75 -12.75
C TYR A 97 22.70 5.60 -12.15
N CYS A 98 21.45 5.29 -12.52
CA CYS A 98 20.26 5.98 -12.04
C CYS A 98 20.11 5.87 -10.51
N SER A 99 20.36 4.69 -9.95
CA SER A 99 20.33 4.48 -8.49
C SER A 99 21.35 5.36 -7.77
N ARG A 100 22.59 5.40 -8.30
CA ARG A 100 23.67 6.17 -7.71
C ARG A 100 23.40 7.67 -7.77
N ILE A 101 23.06 8.19 -8.96
CA ILE A 101 22.87 9.63 -9.16
C ILE A 101 21.65 10.15 -8.41
N ALA A 102 20.55 9.40 -8.34
CA ALA A 102 19.34 9.80 -7.62
C ALA A 102 19.61 9.96 -6.11
N LEU A 103 20.28 8.97 -5.50
CA LEU A 103 20.65 9.01 -4.09
C LEU A 103 21.61 10.17 -3.79
N GLU A 104 22.65 10.33 -4.61
CA GLU A 104 23.65 11.38 -4.43
C GLU A 104 23.03 12.79 -4.55
N LEU A 105 22.20 13.03 -5.57
CA LEU A 105 21.52 14.32 -5.74
C LEU A 105 20.52 14.60 -4.62
N PHE A 106 19.84 13.56 -4.11
CA PHE A 106 18.95 13.71 -2.97
C PHE A 106 19.71 14.09 -1.70
N GLU A 107 20.81 13.42 -1.39
CA GLU A 107 21.67 13.77 -0.24
C GLU A 107 22.26 15.18 -0.35
N GLN A 108 22.53 15.65 -1.57
CA GLN A 108 22.98 17.01 -1.84
C GLN A 108 21.84 18.05 -1.80
N GLY A 109 20.59 17.64 -1.59
CA GLY A 109 19.42 18.53 -1.62
C GLY A 109 19.12 19.11 -3.01
N LYS A 110 19.61 18.46 -4.08
CA LYS A 110 19.42 18.87 -5.48
C LYS A 110 18.25 18.17 -6.15
N LEU A 111 17.79 17.03 -5.61
CA LEU A 111 16.63 16.30 -6.12
C LEU A 111 15.43 16.48 -5.19
N PHE A 112 14.65 17.54 -5.41
CA PHE A 112 13.53 17.91 -4.52
C PHE A 112 12.18 18.05 -5.24
N ASP A 113 12.15 17.90 -6.56
CA ASP A 113 10.92 18.01 -7.35
C ASP A 113 10.95 17.16 -8.64
N PRO A 114 9.78 16.83 -9.22
CA PRO A 114 9.68 16.03 -10.44
C PRO A 114 10.34 16.63 -11.69
N LYS A 115 10.37 17.97 -11.84
CA LYS A 115 11.01 18.62 -12.99
C LYS A 115 12.51 18.42 -12.94
N THR A 116 13.11 18.58 -11.77
CA THR A 116 14.54 18.33 -11.57
C THR A 116 14.88 16.85 -11.80
N ALA A 117 14.01 15.93 -11.34
CA ALA A 117 14.18 14.51 -11.62
C ALA A 117 14.21 14.19 -13.14
N ARG A 118 13.32 14.79 -13.96
CA ARG A 118 13.33 14.64 -15.43
C ARG A 118 14.64 15.07 -16.07
N VAL A 119 15.24 16.15 -15.60
CA VAL A 119 16.51 16.67 -16.14
C VAL A 119 17.69 15.75 -15.78
N PHE A 120 17.75 15.19 -14.58
CA PHE A 120 18.89 14.34 -14.18
C PHE A 120 18.74 12.87 -14.57
N LEU A 121 17.52 12.33 -14.53
CA LEU A 121 17.26 10.92 -14.76
C LEU A 121 16.91 10.62 -16.23
N GLY A 122 16.50 11.62 -17.01
CA GLY A 122 16.45 11.55 -18.47
C GLY A 122 15.66 10.37 -19.05
N GLY A 123 14.54 10.01 -18.44
CA GLY A 123 13.68 8.90 -18.85
C GLY A 123 14.20 7.50 -18.52
N MET A 124 15.33 7.36 -17.82
CA MET A 124 15.81 6.06 -17.33
C MET A 124 14.79 5.43 -16.38
N ASP A 125 14.74 4.10 -16.34
CA ASP A 125 13.81 3.35 -15.51
C ASP A 125 14.19 3.41 -14.02
N VAL A 126 13.33 4.02 -13.21
CA VAL A 126 13.52 4.15 -11.75
C VAL A 126 12.81 3.05 -10.94
N VAL A 127 11.98 2.21 -11.57
CA VAL A 127 11.19 1.18 -10.88
C VAL A 127 12.06 0.24 -10.02
N PRO A 128 13.27 -0.18 -10.45
CA PRO A 128 14.17 -0.97 -9.61
C PRO A 128 14.63 -0.24 -8.34
N LEU A 129 14.87 1.08 -8.42
CA LEU A 129 15.26 1.88 -7.26
C LEU A 129 14.09 2.07 -6.29
N VAL A 130 12.89 2.35 -6.81
CA VAL A 130 11.66 2.42 -5.98
C VAL A 130 11.42 1.09 -5.28
N THR A 131 11.57 -0.02 -6.00
CA THR A 131 11.47 -1.39 -5.44
C THR A 131 12.49 -1.61 -4.33
N SER A 132 13.73 -1.15 -4.52
CA SER A 132 14.77 -1.25 -3.49
C SER A 132 14.38 -0.45 -2.23
N ILE A 133 13.89 0.79 -2.39
CA ILE A 133 13.42 1.62 -1.26
C ILE A 133 12.18 1.01 -0.60
N ALA A 134 11.26 0.45 -1.37
CA ALA A 134 10.09 -0.27 -0.87
C ALA A 134 10.50 -1.48 0.00
N ALA A 135 11.56 -2.18 -0.39
CA ALA A 135 12.11 -3.35 0.31
C ALA A 135 12.97 -3.02 1.54
N HIS A 136 13.66 -1.87 1.56
CA HIS A 136 14.69 -1.58 2.56
C HIS A 136 14.47 -0.23 3.25
N HIS A 137 14.35 -0.27 4.58
CA HIS A 137 14.20 0.95 5.40
C HIS A 137 15.49 1.78 5.55
N ASN A 138 16.66 1.19 5.33
CA ASN A 138 17.95 1.77 5.75
C ASN A 138 18.90 2.09 4.57
N ILE A 139 18.38 2.34 3.36
CA ILE A 139 19.24 2.68 2.22
C ILE A 139 20.10 3.90 2.54
N LEU A 140 19.54 4.89 3.23
CA LEU A 140 20.27 6.03 3.81
C LEU A 140 19.99 6.09 5.34
N PRO A 141 20.88 5.54 6.20
CA PRO A 141 20.60 5.30 7.62
C PRO A 141 20.29 6.55 8.48
N HIS A 142 20.50 7.75 7.93
CA HIS A 142 20.37 9.02 8.66
C HIS A 142 19.55 10.08 7.89
N THR A 143 18.87 9.69 6.81
CA THR A 143 18.12 10.60 5.94
C THR A 143 16.70 10.07 5.80
N ASP A 144 15.68 10.94 5.95
CA ASP A 144 14.31 10.53 5.62
C ASP A 144 14.20 10.34 4.10
N ILE A 145 14.11 9.08 3.67
CA ILE A 145 14.10 8.68 2.25
C ILE A 145 12.71 8.80 1.62
N MET A 146 11.66 9.12 2.39
CA MET A 146 10.30 9.20 1.88
C MET A 146 10.09 10.29 0.81
N PRO A 147 10.67 11.50 0.93
CA PRO A 147 10.58 12.49 -0.15
C PRO A 147 11.23 12.00 -1.44
N LEU A 148 12.34 11.25 -1.36
CA LEU A 148 12.94 10.63 -2.54
C LEU A 148 12.01 9.57 -3.13
N MET A 149 11.45 8.70 -2.30
CA MET A 149 10.51 7.67 -2.76
C MET A 149 9.30 8.29 -3.46
N ASP A 150 8.75 9.37 -2.92
CA ASP A 150 7.64 10.12 -3.50
C ASP A 150 7.99 10.67 -4.90
N ILE A 151 9.12 11.38 -5.01
CA ILE A 151 9.63 11.89 -6.29
C ILE A 151 9.83 10.77 -7.31
N LEU A 152 10.39 9.63 -6.89
CA LEU A 152 10.67 8.51 -7.79
C LEU A 152 9.41 7.76 -8.21
N ILE A 153 8.40 7.64 -7.35
CA ILE A 153 7.11 7.04 -7.75
C ILE A 153 6.39 7.97 -8.73
N ASP A 154 6.33 9.27 -8.45
CA ASP A 154 5.77 10.26 -9.40
C ASP A 154 6.48 10.15 -10.74
N TYR A 155 7.81 10.12 -10.71
CA TYR A 155 8.62 9.97 -11.92
C TYR A 155 8.34 8.66 -12.66
N ALA A 156 8.28 7.52 -11.95
CA ALA A 156 7.98 6.23 -12.55
C ALA A 156 6.62 6.25 -13.26
N ILE A 157 5.60 6.86 -12.65
CA ILE A 157 4.23 6.92 -13.20
C ILE A 157 4.17 7.93 -14.35
N ASN A 158 4.62 9.16 -14.12
CA ASN A 158 4.38 10.30 -15.01
C ASN A 158 5.43 10.47 -16.11
N THR A 159 6.58 9.78 -16.01
CA THR A 159 7.64 9.80 -17.02
C THR A 159 7.81 8.43 -17.66
N ASN A 160 8.16 7.38 -16.90
CA ASN A 160 8.45 6.07 -17.50
C ASN A 160 7.17 5.38 -18.02
N LEU A 161 6.20 5.15 -17.13
CA LEU A 161 4.97 4.43 -17.44
C LEU A 161 4.10 5.20 -18.45
N LYS A 162 4.01 6.53 -18.30
CA LYS A 162 3.27 7.38 -19.23
C LYS A 162 3.84 7.33 -20.66
N TYR A 163 5.16 7.22 -20.81
CA TYR A 163 5.77 7.05 -22.13
C TYR A 163 5.52 5.64 -22.70
N GLN A 164 5.62 4.60 -21.88
CA GLN A 164 5.30 3.22 -22.26
C GLN A 164 3.86 3.10 -22.79
N HIS A 165 2.92 3.84 -22.18
CA HIS A 165 1.51 3.86 -22.53
C HIS A 165 1.06 5.09 -23.33
N ARG A 166 1.98 5.81 -23.99
CA ARG A 166 1.66 7.09 -24.68
C ARG A 166 0.61 6.98 -25.79
N ASN A 167 0.49 5.79 -26.39
CA ASN A 167 -0.45 5.49 -27.47
C ASN A 167 -1.67 4.69 -26.98
N ASN A 168 -1.75 4.40 -25.69
CA ASN A 168 -2.82 3.64 -25.07
C ASN A 168 -3.97 4.55 -24.63
N SER A 169 -5.12 3.95 -24.36
CA SER A 169 -6.24 4.65 -23.74
C SER A 169 -5.92 5.08 -22.30
N THR A 170 -6.64 6.08 -21.79
CA THR A 170 -6.52 6.49 -20.38
C THR A 170 -6.80 5.33 -19.42
N ASP A 171 -7.76 4.47 -19.73
CA ASP A 171 -8.11 3.32 -18.89
C ASP A 171 -6.98 2.29 -18.82
N GLU A 172 -6.30 2.03 -19.95
CA GLU A 172 -5.14 1.15 -19.98
C GLU A 172 -3.97 1.71 -19.17
N PHE A 173 -3.71 3.02 -19.26
CA PHE A 173 -2.69 3.69 -18.43
C PHE A 173 -3.04 3.62 -16.94
N GLU A 174 -4.30 3.89 -16.58
CA GLU A 174 -4.75 3.81 -15.19
C GLU A 174 -4.64 2.38 -14.63
N ALA A 175 -5.00 1.36 -15.41
CA ALA A 175 -4.82 -0.04 -15.02
C ALA A 175 -3.34 -0.40 -14.82
N ALA A 176 -2.46 0.07 -15.70
CA ALA A 176 -1.02 -0.14 -15.57
C ALA A 176 -0.43 0.58 -14.33
N LYS A 177 -0.91 1.79 -14.04
CA LYS A 177 -0.54 2.54 -12.82
C LYS A 177 -0.95 1.79 -11.56
N MET A 178 -2.19 1.27 -11.51
CA MET A 178 -2.66 0.47 -10.38
C MET A 178 -1.83 -0.81 -10.21
N ALA A 179 -1.48 -1.49 -11.30
CA ALA A 179 -0.61 -2.66 -11.26
C ALA A 179 0.78 -2.34 -10.71
N LEU A 180 1.39 -1.23 -11.15
CA LEU A 180 2.70 -0.78 -10.66
C LEU A 180 2.67 -0.44 -9.16
N CYS A 181 1.66 0.30 -8.70
CA CYS A 181 1.50 0.60 -7.27
C CYS A 181 1.25 -0.67 -6.45
N THR A 182 0.48 -1.64 -6.98
CA THR A 182 0.22 -2.93 -6.32
C THR A 182 1.52 -3.74 -6.18
N GLN A 183 2.38 -3.73 -7.20
CA GLN A 183 3.71 -4.34 -7.13
C GLN A 183 4.55 -3.76 -6.00
N PHE A 184 4.59 -2.43 -5.85
CA PHE A 184 5.33 -1.80 -4.76
C PHE A 184 4.78 -2.17 -3.38
N LEU A 185 3.45 -2.21 -3.23
CA LEU A 185 2.80 -2.65 -2.00
C LEU A 185 3.11 -4.12 -1.68
N SER A 186 3.14 -5.00 -2.69
CA SER A 186 3.49 -6.41 -2.54
C SER A 186 4.91 -6.60 -2.00
N ILE A 187 5.88 -5.82 -2.53
CA ILE A 187 7.27 -5.82 -2.05
C ILE A 187 7.35 -5.42 -0.57
N ILE A 188 6.60 -4.39 -0.17
CA ILE A 188 6.53 -3.97 1.24
C ILE A 188 6.01 -5.12 2.10
N GLY A 189 4.97 -5.83 1.67
CA GLY A 189 4.42 -6.97 2.40
C GLY A 189 5.45 -8.08 2.61
N ILE A 190 6.21 -8.44 1.56
CA ILE A 190 7.25 -9.47 1.63
C ILE A 190 8.37 -9.11 2.60
N THR A 191 8.69 -7.82 2.73
CA THR A 191 9.82 -7.30 3.52
C THR A 191 9.41 -6.71 4.86
N ALA A 192 8.12 -6.73 5.19
CA ALA A 192 7.59 -6.22 6.44
C ALA A 192 8.19 -6.95 7.65
N ASN A 193 8.42 -6.20 8.72
CA ASN A 193 8.98 -6.72 9.97
C ASN A 193 8.51 -5.84 11.14
N VAL A 194 8.16 -6.48 12.26
CA VAL A 194 7.63 -5.83 13.47
C VAL A 194 8.47 -4.64 13.94
N GLY A 195 9.81 -4.76 13.87
CA GLY A 195 10.72 -3.72 14.35
C GLY A 195 10.68 -2.41 13.55
N MET A 196 10.01 -2.40 12.40
CA MET A 196 10.07 -1.30 11.43
C MET A 196 8.67 -0.86 10.92
N ASP A 197 7.59 -1.20 11.65
CA ASP A 197 6.20 -0.92 11.25
C ASP A 197 5.97 0.56 10.87
N HIS A 198 6.53 1.51 11.63
CA HIS A 198 6.42 2.94 11.30
C HIS A 198 6.98 3.30 9.92
N GLY A 199 8.07 2.66 9.50
CA GLY A 199 8.62 2.88 8.16
C GLY A 199 7.87 2.11 7.07
N VAL A 200 7.27 0.97 7.40
CA VAL A 200 6.36 0.23 6.50
C VAL A 200 5.13 1.11 6.22
N GLU A 201 4.54 1.65 7.28
CA GLU A 201 3.39 2.55 7.25
C GLU A 201 3.67 3.76 6.35
N LYS A 202 4.78 4.47 6.57
CA LYS A 202 5.19 5.62 5.74
C LYS A 202 5.29 5.27 4.25
N ARG A 203 5.86 4.12 3.90
CA ARG A 203 6.00 3.69 2.50
C ARG A 203 4.66 3.31 1.87
N ILE A 204 3.78 2.65 2.62
CA ILE A 204 2.42 2.38 2.18
C ILE A 204 1.70 3.71 1.89
N VAL A 205 1.76 4.67 2.82
CA VAL A 205 1.15 6.00 2.62
C VAL A 205 1.65 6.65 1.32
N CYS A 206 2.97 6.69 1.11
CA CYS A 206 3.57 7.26 -0.09
C CYS A 206 3.03 6.63 -1.39
N ILE A 207 2.93 5.30 -1.45
CA ILE A 207 2.37 4.61 -2.64
C ILE A 207 0.87 4.89 -2.79
N LEU A 208 0.11 4.88 -1.69
CA LEU A 208 -1.32 5.14 -1.73
C LEU A 208 -1.64 6.56 -2.21
N GLU A 209 -0.82 7.55 -1.86
CA GLU A 209 -0.95 8.94 -2.30
C GLU A 209 -0.63 9.08 -3.80
N ASN A 210 0.47 8.48 -4.25
CA ASN A 210 0.87 8.50 -5.66
C ASN A 210 -0.09 7.76 -6.60
N SER A 211 -0.86 6.80 -6.08
CA SER A 211 -1.85 6.08 -6.89
C SER A 211 -3.00 6.97 -7.40
N GLY A 212 -3.24 8.11 -6.74
CA GLY A 212 -4.36 9.02 -7.00
C GLY A 212 -5.73 8.51 -6.54
N ASN A 213 -5.90 7.19 -6.33
CA ASN A 213 -7.12 6.60 -5.79
C ASN A 213 -6.80 5.36 -4.95
N SER A 214 -6.50 5.59 -3.66
CA SER A 214 -6.10 4.54 -2.74
C SER A 214 -7.15 3.43 -2.60
N LYS A 215 -8.45 3.78 -2.58
CA LYS A 215 -9.53 2.80 -2.44
C LYS A 215 -9.64 1.89 -3.68
N ALA A 216 -9.50 2.45 -4.88
CA ALA A 216 -9.47 1.66 -6.11
C ALA A 216 -8.24 0.75 -6.15
N LEU A 217 -7.06 1.26 -5.79
CA LEU A 217 -5.82 0.49 -5.72
C LEU A 217 -5.93 -0.73 -4.80
N LEU A 218 -6.39 -0.52 -3.57
CA LEU A 218 -6.52 -1.59 -2.55
C LEU A 218 -7.50 -2.69 -2.95
N ASN A 219 -8.33 -2.47 -3.96
CA ASN A 219 -9.32 -3.43 -4.45
C ASN A 219 -9.09 -3.84 -5.92
N PHE A 220 -8.02 -3.35 -6.54
CA PHE A 220 -7.65 -3.64 -7.92
C PHE A 220 -7.24 -5.10 -8.08
N ASN A 221 -6.33 -5.58 -7.22
CA ASN A 221 -5.93 -6.98 -7.13
C ASN A 221 -6.11 -7.49 -5.70
N LYS A 222 -7.30 -8.05 -5.43
CA LYS A 222 -7.68 -8.53 -4.09
C LYS A 222 -6.76 -9.63 -3.56
N SER A 223 -6.23 -10.48 -4.45
CA SER A 223 -5.35 -11.59 -4.07
C SER A 223 -4.01 -11.06 -3.52
N GLU A 224 -3.39 -10.11 -4.22
CA GLU A 224 -2.14 -9.50 -3.78
C GLU A 224 -2.33 -8.67 -2.51
N MET A 225 -3.44 -7.93 -2.40
CA MET A 225 -3.72 -7.12 -1.21
C MET A 225 -4.06 -7.99 0.01
N ASN A 226 -4.71 -9.14 -0.18
CA ASN A 226 -4.91 -10.12 0.88
C ASN A 226 -3.58 -10.73 1.34
N THR A 227 -2.68 -11.06 0.40
CA THR A 227 -1.32 -11.54 0.72
C THR A 227 -0.51 -10.50 1.50
N LEU A 228 -0.56 -9.22 1.08
CA LEU A 228 0.04 -8.10 1.81
C LEU A 228 -0.49 -8.04 3.24
N MET A 229 -1.81 -8.03 3.41
CA MET A 229 -2.45 -7.96 4.72
C MET A 229 -2.07 -9.16 5.60
N PHE A 230 -2.04 -10.37 5.04
CA PHE A 230 -1.58 -11.58 5.72
C PHE A 230 -0.15 -11.40 6.26
N ASN A 231 0.78 -10.93 5.42
CA ASN A 231 2.16 -10.72 5.82
C ASN A 231 2.30 -9.66 6.92
N LEU A 232 1.54 -8.56 6.84
CA LEU A 232 1.56 -7.52 7.87
C LEU A 232 1.08 -8.04 9.22
N ILE A 233 -0.01 -8.81 9.26
CA ILE A 233 -0.54 -9.41 10.50
C ILE A 233 0.44 -10.44 11.05
N HIS A 234 0.97 -11.30 10.18
CA HIS A 234 1.95 -12.32 10.55
C HIS A 234 3.22 -11.72 11.17
N GLN A 235 3.64 -10.55 10.69
CA GLN A 235 4.80 -9.81 11.18
C GLN A 235 4.45 -8.78 12.26
N ASP A 236 3.23 -8.83 12.81
CA ASP A 236 2.75 -7.92 13.86
C ASP A 236 2.87 -6.42 13.52
N CYS A 237 2.85 -6.08 12.22
CA CYS A 237 2.84 -4.71 11.70
C CYS A 237 1.43 -4.10 11.82
N THR A 238 0.99 -3.94 13.07
CA THR A 238 -0.39 -3.56 13.43
C THR A 238 -0.79 -2.20 12.89
N LYS A 239 0.11 -1.21 12.86
CA LYS A 239 -0.22 0.14 12.34
C LYS A 239 -0.42 0.09 10.84
N SER A 240 0.48 -0.58 10.12
CA SER A 240 0.37 -0.77 8.68
C SER A 240 -0.89 -1.56 8.29
N ALA A 241 -1.21 -2.63 9.03
CA ALA A 241 -2.45 -3.39 8.79
C ALA A 241 -3.70 -2.52 9.01
N ARG A 242 -3.74 -1.76 10.12
CA ARG A 242 -4.83 -0.82 10.41
C ARG A 242 -4.96 0.26 9.34
N LEU A 243 -3.84 0.82 8.87
CA LEU A 243 -3.82 1.80 7.79
C LEU A 243 -4.52 1.27 6.53
N LEU A 244 -4.18 0.05 6.08
CA LEU A 244 -4.81 -0.52 4.89
C LEU A 244 -6.32 -0.71 5.08
N PHE A 245 -6.73 -1.15 6.26
CA PHE A 245 -8.14 -1.27 6.64
C PHE A 245 -8.85 0.10 6.57
N ASP A 246 -8.31 1.12 7.24
CA ASP A 246 -8.89 2.47 7.30
C ASP A 246 -8.99 3.13 5.92
N ARG A 247 -8.11 2.72 4.99
CA ARG A 247 -8.10 3.19 3.58
C ARG A 247 -9.06 2.41 2.67
N GLY A 248 -9.82 1.46 3.20
CA GLY A 248 -10.92 0.78 2.49
C GLY A 248 -10.53 -0.51 1.78
N LEU A 249 -9.52 -1.23 2.28
CA LEU A 249 -9.22 -2.59 1.85
C LEU A 249 -10.43 -3.53 2.08
N ASP A 250 -10.77 -4.35 1.08
CA ASP A 250 -11.78 -5.42 1.22
C ASP A 250 -11.24 -6.59 2.06
N ILE A 251 -11.45 -6.53 3.37
CA ILE A 251 -11.03 -7.53 4.36
C ILE A 251 -11.82 -8.84 4.31
N ASN A 252 -12.96 -8.87 3.59
CA ASN A 252 -13.80 -10.06 3.46
C ASN A 252 -13.43 -10.90 2.24
N TYR A 253 -12.42 -10.49 1.46
CA TYR A 253 -11.89 -11.32 0.40
C TYR A 253 -11.15 -12.52 0.98
N THR A 254 -11.60 -13.71 0.61
CA THR A 254 -10.93 -14.97 0.92
C THR A 254 -10.24 -15.50 -0.32
N GLN A 255 -8.93 -15.72 -0.24
CA GLN A 255 -8.19 -16.27 -1.36
C GLN A 255 -8.59 -17.73 -1.62
N PRO A 256 -8.95 -18.10 -2.86
CA PRO A 256 -9.32 -19.47 -3.19
C PRO A 256 -8.20 -20.45 -2.82
N GLY A 257 -8.55 -21.49 -2.06
CA GLY A 257 -7.60 -22.53 -1.63
C GLY A 257 -6.75 -22.16 -0.40
N CYS A 258 -6.90 -20.96 0.17
CA CYS A 258 -6.27 -20.64 1.45
C CYS A 258 -7.00 -21.37 2.59
N VAL A 259 -6.23 -21.93 3.53
CA VAL A 259 -6.75 -22.66 4.70
C VAL A 259 -6.99 -21.78 5.92
N ALA A 260 -6.48 -20.54 5.90
CA ALA A 260 -6.58 -19.58 7.00
C ALA A 260 -7.11 -18.24 6.51
N THR A 261 -7.95 -17.59 7.32
CA THR A 261 -8.43 -16.23 7.11
C THR A 261 -7.51 -15.21 7.78
N LEU A 262 -7.72 -13.91 7.51
CA LEU A 262 -7.01 -12.85 8.23
C LEU A 262 -7.25 -12.92 9.75
N LEU A 263 -8.46 -13.32 10.17
CA LEU A 263 -8.80 -13.46 11.58
C LEU A 263 -8.09 -14.68 12.20
N ASP A 264 -8.01 -15.81 11.49
CA ASP A 264 -7.27 -16.99 11.97
C ASP A 264 -5.79 -16.63 12.26
N VAL A 265 -5.14 -15.91 11.34
CA VAL A 265 -3.73 -15.50 11.49
C VAL A 265 -3.56 -14.51 12.65
N ALA A 266 -4.47 -13.55 12.80
CA ALA A 266 -4.43 -12.61 13.93
C ALA A 266 -4.58 -13.34 15.28
N ILE A 267 -5.40 -14.40 15.32
CA ILE A 267 -5.57 -15.25 16.50
C ILE A 267 -4.31 -16.05 16.81
N GLU A 268 -3.74 -16.74 15.81
CA GLU A 268 -2.50 -17.52 15.95
C GLU A 268 -1.33 -16.65 16.43
N ARG A 269 -1.27 -15.40 15.98
CA ARG A 269 -0.24 -14.43 16.35
C ARG A 269 -0.52 -13.72 17.67
N ASN A 270 -1.65 -13.99 18.31
CA ASN A 270 -2.12 -13.28 19.49
C ASN A 270 -2.17 -11.74 19.29
N ASN A 271 -2.43 -11.28 18.07
CA ASN A 271 -2.57 -9.86 17.77
C ASN A 271 -4.01 -9.41 18.07
N ILE A 272 -4.27 -9.15 19.37
CA ILE A 272 -5.59 -8.76 19.89
C ILE A 272 -6.14 -7.52 19.17
N CYS A 273 -5.29 -6.53 18.90
CA CYS A 273 -5.68 -5.27 18.27
C CYS A 273 -6.27 -5.47 16.87
N VAL A 274 -5.61 -6.28 16.03
CA VAL A 274 -6.10 -6.61 14.68
C VAL A 274 -7.25 -7.59 14.76
N ALA A 275 -7.20 -8.60 15.64
CA ALA A 275 -8.28 -9.58 15.80
C ALA A 275 -9.60 -8.92 16.19
N LYS A 276 -9.59 -7.95 17.13
CA LYS A 276 -10.78 -7.16 17.49
C LYS A 276 -11.35 -6.46 16.26
N LEU A 277 -10.50 -5.77 15.50
CA LEU A 277 -10.90 -5.01 14.31
C LEU A 277 -11.55 -5.89 13.23
N LEU A 278 -10.96 -7.07 12.98
CA LEU A 278 -11.48 -8.03 12.01
C LEU A 278 -12.81 -8.65 12.48
N LEU A 279 -12.92 -8.99 13.77
CA LEU A 279 -14.15 -9.48 14.39
C LEU A 279 -15.28 -8.46 14.25
N GLN A 280 -15.01 -7.17 14.51
CA GLN A 280 -16.02 -6.10 14.36
C GLN A 280 -16.69 -6.11 13.00
N HIS A 281 -15.93 -6.43 11.94
CA HIS A 281 -16.40 -6.45 10.56
C HIS A 281 -16.97 -7.79 10.11
N GLY A 282 -17.07 -8.76 11.02
CA GLY A 282 -17.61 -10.08 10.72
C GLY A 282 -16.74 -10.89 9.78
N VAL A 283 -15.42 -10.62 9.75
CA VAL A 283 -14.47 -11.46 9.00
C VAL A 283 -14.58 -12.88 9.52
N GLU A 284 -14.77 -13.83 8.59
CA GLU A 284 -14.93 -15.22 8.98
C GLU A 284 -13.66 -15.75 9.63
N MET A 285 -13.84 -16.59 10.64
CA MET A 285 -12.86 -17.48 11.26
C MET A 285 -13.21 -18.92 10.82
N VAL A 286 -12.23 -19.62 10.25
CA VAL A 286 -12.41 -20.98 9.72
C VAL A 286 -12.10 -22.02 10.80
N ASP A 287 -11.05 -21.82 11.60
CA ASP A 287 -10.67 -22.77 12.64
C ASP A 287 -11.23 -22.39 14.02
N ARG A 288 -11.54 -23.40 14.84
CA ARG A 288 -11.84 -23.20 16.26
C ARG A 288 -10.53 -23.13 17.04
N HIS A 289 -10.03 -21.91 17.19
CA HIS A 289 -8.86 -21.64 18.00
C HIS A 289 -9.10 -21.96 19.48
N GLN A 290 -8.26 -22.82 20.04
CA GLN A 290 -8.13 -23.00 21.50
C GLN A 290 -6.98 -22.12 21.98
N SER A 291 -7.26 -20.83 22.20
CA SER A 291 -6.22 -19.92 22.68
C SER A 291 -5.93 -20.15 24.17
N LEU A 292 -4.64 -20.13 24.51
CA LEU A 292 -4.16 -20.13 25.90
C LEU A 292 -4.19 -18.73 26.52
N PHE A 293 -4.36 -17.68 25.72
CA PHE A 293 -4.41 -16.29 26.19
C PHE A 293 -5.86 -15.94 26.57
N PRO A 294 -6.13 -15.49 27.82
CA PRO A 294 -7.49 -15.21 28.28
C PRO A 294 -8.25 -14.22 27.40
N GLU A 295 -7.61 -13.13 27.00
CA GLU A 295 -8.21 -12.10 26.14
C GLU A 295 -8.61 -12.66 24.76
N MET A 296 -7.74 -13.45 24.14
CA MET A 296 -8.03 -14.07 22.85
C MET A 296 -9.12 -15.14 22.97
N LYS A 297 -9.17 -15.86 24.09
CA LYS A 297 -10.23 -16.82 24.38
C LYS A 297 -11.59 -16.14 24.52
N ALA A 298 -11.64 -15.00 25.21
CA ALA A 298 -12.84 -14.17 25.28
C ALA A 298 -13.26 -13.70 23.88
N LEU A 299 -12.32 -13.18 23.08
CA LEU A 299 -12.57 -12.74 21.70
C LEU A 299 -13.14 -13.85 20.81
N CYS A 300 -12.57 -15.06 20.88
CA CYS A 300 -13.08 -16.21 20.14
C CYS A 300 -14.50 -16.59 20.58
N ASN A 301 -14.81 -16.53 21.89
CA ASN A 301 -16.16 -16.76 22.41
C ASN A 301 -17.14 -15.68 21.92
N THR A 302 -16.75 -14.41 21.97
CA THR A 302 -17.52 -13.27 21.43
C THR A 302 -17.85 -13.45 19.95
N TYR A 303 -16.87 -13.82 19.12
CA TYR A 303 -17.10 -14.10 17.70
C TYR A 303 -18.11 -15.24 17.49
N GLN A 304 -17.99 -16.34 18.24
CA GLN A 304 -18.92 -17.47 18.15
C GLN A 304 -20.35 -17.06 18.53
N PHE A 305 -20.51 -16.24 19.57
CA PHE A 305 -21.81 -15.70 19.94
C PHE A 305 -22.44 -14.89 18.79
N PHE A 306 -21.75 -13.90 18.25
CA PHE A 306 -22.29 -13.09 17.14
C PHE A 306 -22.56 -13.91 15.87
N LYS A 307 -21.66 -14.85 15.53
CA LYS A 307 -21.85 -15.75 14.39
C LYS A 307 -23.08 -16.64 14.56
N ASN A 308 -23.22 -17.31 15.70
CA ASN A 308 -24.25 -18.33 15.91
C ASN A 308 -25.63 -17.74 16.18
N THR A 309 -25.69 -16.50 16.69
CA THR A 309 -26.95 -15.73 16.78
C THR A 309 -27.37 -15.10 15.45
N GLY A 310 -26.51 -15.16 14.43
CA GLY A 310 -26.79 -14.60 13.11
C GLY A 310 -26.65 -13.08 13.03
N TYR A 311 -25.94 -12.45 13.97
CA TYR A 311 -25.79 -10.99 14.03
C TYR A 311 -25.30 -10.39 12.71
N PHE A 312 -24.30 -11.04 12.08
CA PHE A 312 -23.70 -10.58 10.82
C PHE A 312 -24.61 -10.74 9.58
N LYS A 313 -25.78 -11.38 9.70
CA LYS A 313 -26.78 -11.43 8.62
C LYS A 313 -27.47 -10.08 8.45
N ASP A 314 -27.72 -9.41 9.57
CA ASP A 314 -28.47 -8.15 9.62
C ASP A 314 -27.55 -6.93 9.80
N HIS A 315 -26.31 -7.14 10.26
CA HIS A 315 -25.36 -6.08 10.58
C HIS A 315 -24.01 -6.30 9.89
N LYS A 316 -23.47 -5.25 9.29
CA LYS A 316 -22.13 -5.28 8.65
C LYS A 316 -20.99 -4.98 9.61
N LEU A 317 -21.31 -4.41 10.78
CA LEU A 317 -20.35 -3.91 11.76
C LEU A 317 -20.92 -4.10 13.17
N ILE A 318 -20.10 -4.54 14.10
CA ILE A 318 -20.38 -4.50 15.54
C ILE A 318 -19.94 -3.14 16.09
N PRO A 319 -20.84 -2.33 16.67
CA PRO A 319 -20.47 -1.08 17.34
C PRO A 319 -19.47 -1.30 18.47
N ASP A 320 -18.57 -0.35 18.72
CA ASP A 320 -17.51 -0.47 19.72
C ASP A 320 -18.04 -0.86 21.11
N GLN A 321 -19.08 -0.18 21.60
CA GLN A 321 -19.67 -0.50 22.91
C GLN A 321 -20.24 -1.93 22.96
N VAL A 322 -20.90 -2.37 21.88
CA VAL A 322 -21.49 -3.72 21.79
C VAL A 322 -20.38 -4.78 21.79
N LEU A 323 -19.25 -4.50 21.12
CA LEU A 323 -18.10 -5.39 21.17
C LEU A 323 -17.49 -5.44 22.58
N GLU A 324 -17.22 -4.29 23.20
CA GLU A 324 -16.57 -4.24 24.51
C GLU A 324 -17.44 -4.88 25.60
N ASP A 325 -18.76 -4.64 25.60
CA ASP A 325 -19.70 -5.33 26.50
C ASP A 325 -19.63 -6.85 26.30
N SER A 326 -19.66 -7.31 25.05
CA SER A 326 -19.63 -8.74 24.74
C SER A 326 -18.29 -9.39 25.10
N LEU A 327 -17.18 -8.66 24.96
CA LEU A 327 -15.86 -9.12 25.40
C LEU A 327 -15.77 -9.25 26.92
N GLU A 328 -16.37 -8.31 27.67
CA GLU A 328 -16.38 -8.38 29.13
C GLU A 328 -17.22 -9.57 29.62
N ILE A 329 -18.38 -9.80 29.00
CA ILE A 329 -19.21 -10.99 29.25
C ILE A 329 -18.43 -12.27 28.89
N SER A 330 -17.79 -12.32 27.72
CA SER A 330 -16.98 -13.47 27.30
C SER A 330 -15.76 -13.70 28.20
N SER A 331 -15.16 -12.66 28.76
CA SER A 331 -14.08 -12.76 29.75
C SER A 331 -14.57 -13.46 31.02
N PHE A 332 -15.73 -13.04 31.54
CA PHE A 332 -16.40 -13.69 32.68
C PHE A 332 -16.77 -15.16 32.41
N ILE A 333 -17.20 -15.48 31.19
CA ILE A 333 -17.58 -16.85 30.83
C ILE A 333 -16.34 -17.74 30.71
N THR A 334 -15.29 -17.25 30.07
CA THR A 334 -14.14 -18.07 29.67
C THR A 334 -13.04 -18.18 30.73
N GLN A 335 -13.07 -17.34 31.76
CA GLN A 335 -12.17 -17.39 32.92
C GLN A 335 -12.38 -18.64 33.81
N ASP A 336 -11.57 -18.75 34.85
CA ASP A 336 -11.72 -19.78 35.90
C ASP A 336 -13.08 -19.65 36.60
N LYS A 337 -13.81 -20.76 36.67
CA LYS A 337 -15.16 -20.83 37.26
C LYS A 337 -15.18 -20.40 38.72
N SER A 338 -14.09 -20.63 39.46
CA SER A 338 -13.97 -20.25 40.87
C SER A 338 -13.95 -18.74 41.12
N LEU A 339 -13.67 -17.94 40.08
CA LEU A 339 -13.60 -16.48 40.19
C LEU A 339 -14.94 -15.79 39.91
N ARG A 340 -15.87 -16.48 39.24
CA ARG A 340 -17.12 -15.90 38.71
C ARG A 340 -17.97 -15.21 39.79
N ASP A 341 -18.17 -15.86 40.94
CA ASP A 341 -19.00 -15.27 42.01
C ASP A 341 -18.45 -13.93 42.52
N SER A 342 -17.11 -13.79 42.56
CA SER A 342 -16.46 -12.59 43.07
C SER A 342 -16.57 -11.38 42.13
N CYS A 343 -16.68 -11.62 40.81
CA CYS A 343 -16.72 -10.56 39.80
C CYS A 343 -18.11 -10.34 39.19
N TRP A 344 -19.10 -11.18 39.50
CA TRP A 344 -20.45 -11.13 38.92
C TRP A 344 -21.14 -9.77 39.12
N THR A 345 -21.07 -9.20 40.32
CA THR A 345 -21.67 -7.89 40.61
C THR A 345 -21.02 -6.77 39.79
N ALA A 346 -19.70 -6.83 39.62
CA ALA A 346 -18.98 -5.84 38.82
C ALA A 346 -19.40 -5.92 37.35
N LEU A 347 -19.45 -7.12 36.77
CA LEU A 347 -19.90 -7.34 35.40
C LEU A 347 -21.30 -6.77 35.15
N LYS A 348 -22.27 -7.07 36.02
CA LYS A 348 -23.64 -6.55 35.87
C LYS A 348 -23.72 -5.02 35.83
N SER A 349 -22.77 -4.34 36.46
CA SER A 349 -22.74 -2.87 36.53
C SER A 349 -21.98 -2.22 35.37
N SER A 350 -21.15 -2.96 34.64
CA SER A 350 -20.27 -2.44 33.60
C SER A 350 -20.82 -2.60 32.18
N VAL A 351 -21.68 -3.59 31.93
CA VAL A 351 -22.20 -3.90 30.58
C VAL A 351 -23.68 -3.57 30.41
N ASP A 352 -24.14 -3.39 29.17
CA ASP A 352 -25.56 -3.25 28.87
C ASP A 352 -26.37 -4.50 29.31
N SER A 353 -27.48 -4.27 30.01
CA SER A 353 -28.30 -5.34 30.57
C SER A 353 -28.92 -6.25 29.50
N ASN A 354 -29.29 -5.71 28.33
CA ASN A 354 -29.89 -6.52 27.27
C ASN A 354 -28.83 -7.37 26.58
N ALA A 355 -27.63 -6.82 26.36
CA ALA A 355 -26.48 -7.56 25.86
C ALA A 355 -26.12 -8.72 26.81
N LEU A 356 -26.01 -8.44 28.11
CA LEU A 356 -25.73 -9.42 29.14
C LEU A 356 -26.76 -10.56 29.17
N ILE A 357 -28.04 -10.23 29.20
CA ILE A 357 -29.12 -11.23 29.22
C ILE A 357 -29.10 -12.07 27.93
N SER A 358 -28.95 -11.42 26.77
CA SER A 358 -28.97 -12.10 25.47
C SER A 358 -27.80 -13.06 25.30
N GLN A 359 -26.59 -12.63 25.66
CA GLN A 359 -25.40 -13.46 25.57
C GLN A 359 -25.43 -14.57 26.61
N MET A 360 -25.77 -14.29 27.88
CA MET A 360 -25.93 -15.34 28.89
C MET A 360 -26.98 -16.38 28.50
N ALA A 361 -28.10 -15.95 27.86
CA ALA A 361 -29.15 -16.85 27.36
C ALA A 361 -28.66 -17.83 26.29
N TYR A 362 -27.69 -17.42 25.48
CA TYR A 362 -27.01 -18.29 24.53
C TYR A 362 -25.99 -19.19 25.23
N GLU A 363 -25.14 -18.61 26.08
CA GLU A 363 -23.95 -19.25 26.66
C GLU A 363 -24.29 -20.33 27.70
N PHE A 364 -25.36 -20.18 28.49
CA PHE A 364 -25.74 -21.22 29.46
C PHE A 364 -26.11 -22.55 28.77
N ARG A 365 -26.54 -22.50 27.50
CA ARG A 365 -26.84 -23.70 26.71
C ARG A 365 -25.56 -24.47 26.36
N CYS A 366 -24.43 -23.78 26.33
CA CYS A 366 -23.10 -24.34 26.08
C CYS A 366 -22.36 -24.69 27.38
N ASP A 367 -22.50 -23.89 28.44
CA ASP A 367 -21.95 -24.14 29.77
C ASP A 367 -23.05 -24.08 30.85
N PRO A 368 -23.61 -25.23 31.27
CA PRO A 368 -24.68 -25.29 32.27
C PRO A 368 -24.31 -24.69 33.63
N SER A 369 -23.02 -24.51 33.94
CA SER A 369 -22.60 -23.81 35.17
C SER A 369 -22.95 -22.32 35.19
N LEU A 370 -23.40 -21.76 34.06
CA LEU A 370 -23.88 -20.38 33.98
C LEU A 370 -25.36 -20.22 34.37
N LEU A 371 -26.08 -21.33 34.62
CA LEU A 371 -27.53 -21.33 34.83
C LEU A 371 -27.97 -20.46 36.02
N SER A 372 -27.23 -20.47 37.14
CA SER A 372 -27.55 -19.67 38.32
C SER A 372 -27.55 -18.16 38.01
N TYR A 373 -26.53 -17.69 37.31
CA TYR A 373 -26.40 -16.29 36.90
C TYR A 373 -27.50 -15.90 35.90
N PHE A 374 -27.84 -16.78 34.95
CA PHE A 374 -28.92 -16.52 34.00
C PHE A 374 -30.29 -16.43 34.70
N ILE A 375 -30.58 -17.33 35.65
CA ILE A 375 -31.81 -17.27 36.46
C ILE A 375 -31.90 -15.94 37.20
N GLU A 376 -30.82 -15.51 37.86
CA GLU A 376 -30.79 -14.23 38.59
C GLU A 376 -31.10 -13.03 37.68
N LEU A 377 -30.53 -13.00 36.47
CA LEU A 377 -30.83 -11.95 35.49
C LEU A 377 -32.30 -11.92 35.10
N THR A 378 -32.89 -13.10 34.81
CA THR A 378 -34.30 -13.19 34.41
C THR A 378 -35.25 -12.76 35.52
N GLN A 379 -34.94 -13.10 36.78
CA GLN A 379 -35.71 -12.68 37.95
C GLN A 379 -35.66 -11.15 38.11
N SER A 380 -34.47 -10.57 38.05
CA SER A 380 -34.26 -9.12 38.15
C SER A 380 -35.03 -8.35 37.07
N GLN A 381 -35.08 -8.88 35.84
CA GLN A 381 -35.82 -8.26 34.74
C GLN A 381 -37.33 -8.38 34.89
N LEU A 382 -37.84 -9.50 35.42
CA LEU A 382 -39.25 -9.68 35.72
C LEU A 382 -39.73 -8.72 36.83
N GLU A 383 -38.89 -8.48 37.85
CA GLU A 383 -39.19 -7.51 38.92
C GLU A 383 -39.29 -6.07 38.38
N LEU A 384 -38.41 -5.69 37.47
CA LEU A 384 -38.46 -4.39 36.78
C LEU A 384 -39.74 -4.21 35.95
N LEU A 385 -40.16 -5.25 35.23
CA LEU A 385 -41.41 -5.25 34.45
C LEU A 385 -42.65 -5.22 35.37
N GLY A 386 -42.62 -5.94 36.49
CA GLY A 386 -43.69 -5.92 37.48
C GLY A 386 -43.87 -4.57 38.18
N ASN A 387 -42.77 -3.84 38.41
CA ASN A 387 -42.81 -2.51 39.03
C ASN A 387 -43.24 -1.38 38.08
N THR A 388 -42.96 -1.50 36.78
CA THR A 388 -43.41 -0.52 35.77
C THR A 388 -44.91 -0.65 35.46
N GLY A 389 -45.50 -1.84 35.64
CA GLY A 389 -46.95 -2.07 35.52
C GLY A 389 -47.82 -1.47 36.62
N ASN A 390 -47.25 -1.07 37.76
CA ASN A 390 -47.95 -0.52 38.93
C ASN A 390 -47.95 1.03 38.99
N THR A 391 -47.62 1.71 37.89
CA THR A 391 -47.59 3.20 37.83
C THR A 391 -48.72 3.83 37.00
N TYR A 392 -49.74 3.04 36.63
CA TYR A 392 -51.01 3.54 36.10
C TYR A 392 -52.14 3.15 37.07
N ASP A 393 -52.23 3.87 38.19
CA ASP A 393 -53.44 3.98 39.01
C ASP A 393 -53.67 5.45 39.37
#